data_AF-A0A438CSE9-F1
#
_entry.id   AF-A0A438CSE9-F1
#
_cell.length_a   1.000
_cell.length_b   1.000
_cell.length_c   1.000
_cell.angle_alpha   90.00
_cell.angle_beta   90.00
_cell.angle_gamma   90.00
#
_symmetry.space_group_name_H-M   'P 1'
#
loop_
_entity.id
_entity.type
_entity.pdbx_description
1 polymer ?
#
loop_
_entity_poly.entity_id
_entity_poly.type
_entity_poly.pdbx_seq_one_letter_code
_entity_poly.pdbx_strand_id
1 'polypeptide(L)'
;MHTTEVIVEKSGALQVTSGIQGLALLKTTQAGFEGFIRDKYTALADTRERIVATEVTASWRYPFESLSGIPLQPLYFTEKYLDVKKVLAETFFGPPRGGVYSPSVQSTLYQMAKNVLNRFPDISSIQLKMPNLHFLPVNISSKDNPAIVKQMGRFRMFPWTFRIFYVPLWEIFTHQLDWKCLNQLLDTILIYSSEWVLQFDDDVYLPTSEPHGSIEATVSRIRAKM
;
A
#
# COMPACT_ATOMS: atom_id res chain seq x y z
N MET A 1 8.56 -2.23 -9.79
CA MET A 1 9.70 -1.86 -10.66
C MET A 1 10.74 -1.12 -9.84
N HIS A 2 12.03 -1.47 -9.98
CA HIS A 2 13.16 -0.71 -9.41
C HIS A 2 13.56 0.37 -10.42
N THR A 3 13.59 1.63 -9.99
CA THR A 3 14.01 2.77 -10.82
C THR A 3 15.24 3.44 -10.25
N THR A 4 16.00 4.13 -11.11
CA THR A 4 17.15 4.95 -10.70
C THR A 4 17.25 6.18 -11.59
N GLU A 5 17.68 7.29 -11.00
CA GLU A 5 18.03 8.52 -11.68
C GLU A 5 19.40 8.99 -11.15
N VAL A 6 20.30 9.33 -12.08
CA VAL A 6 21.64 9.82 -11.76
C VAL A 6 21.89 11.10 -12.54
N ILE A 7 22.19 12.17 -11.81
CA ILE A 7 22.52 13.49 -12.39
C ILE A 7 23.98 13.79 -12.05
N VAL A 8 24.78 14.10 -13.07
CA VAL A 8 26.18 14.49 -12.92
C VAL A 8 26.40 15.84 -13.61
N GLU A 9 26.90 16.81 -12.86
CA GLU A 9 27.27 18.12 -13.40
C GLU A 9 28.73 18.13 -13.87
N LYS A 10 29.07 19.06 -14.77
CA LYS A 10 30.47 19.25 -15.23
C LYS A 10 31.43 19.60 -14.07
N SER A 11 30.92 20.18 -12.99
CA SER A 11 31.64 20.47 -11.75
C SER A 11 32.07 19.20 -10.98
N GLY A 12 31.51 18.04 -11.34
CA GLY A 12 31.65 16.79 -10.60
C GLY A 12 30.57 16.57 -9.53
N ALA A 13 29.63 17.51 -9.35
CA ALA A 13 28.51 17.35 -8.44
C ALA A 13 27.62 16.17 -8.89
N LEU A 14 27.34 15.28 -7.95
CA LEU A 14 26.57 14.06 -8.18
C LEU A 14 25.24 14.10 -7.42
N GLN A 15 24.19 13.58 -8.06
CA GLN A 15 22.92 13.28 -7.41
C GLN A 15 22.50 11.87 -7.81
N VAL A 16 22.22 11.01 -6.83
CA VAL A 16 21.75 9.64 -7.06
C VAL A 16 20.43 9.45 -6.33
N THR A 17 19.43 9.01 -7.09
CA THR A 17 18.08 8.73 -6.61
C THR A 17 17.70 7.31 -7.03
N SER A 18 17.25 6.48 -6.08
CA SER A 18 16.62 5.18 -6.39
C SER A 18 15.12 5.26 -6.10
N GLY A 19 14.34 4.35 -6.69
CA GLY A 19 12.90 4.34 -6.48
C GLY A 19 12.23 3.00 -6.68
N ILE A 20 10.98 2.97 -6.23
CA ILE A 20 10.02 1.89 -6.42
C ILE A 20 8.80 2.48 -7.11
N GLN A 21 8.34 1.83 -8.18
CA GLN A 21 7.05 2.11 -8.82
C GLN A 21 6.23 0.82 -8.90
N GLY A 22 4.90 0.93 -8.80
CA GLY A 22 4.02 -0.23 -8.94
C GLY A 22 3.99 -1.18 -7.74
N LEU A 23 4.32 -0.72 -6.53
CA LEU A 23 4.22 -1.56 -5.33
C LEU A 23 2.77 -1.57 -4.82
N ALA A 24 1.99 -2.54 -5.29
CA ALA A 24 0.61 -2.70 -4.88
C ALA A 24 0.53 -3.35 -3.48
N LEU A 25 -0.20 -2.72 -2.57
CA LEU A 25 -0.42 -3.18 -1.20
C LEU A 25 -1.91 -3.07 -0.87
N LEU A 26 -2.47 -4.10 -0.22
CA LEU A 26 -3.85 -4.10 0.26
C LEU A 26 -3.94 -4.77 1.62
N LYS A 27 -4.61 -4.11 2.56
CA LYS A 27 -5.08 -4.74 3.80
C LYS A 27 -6.59 -4.55 3.95
N THR A 28 -7.25 -5.59 4.45
CA THR A 28 -8.71 -5.65 4.53
C THR A 28 -9.29 -5.06 5.82
N THR A 29 -8.42 -4.75 6.77
CA THR A 29 -8.75 -4.34 8.15
C THR A 29 -7.61 -3.49 8.72
N GLN A 30 -7.72 -3.07 9.98
CA GLN A 30 -6.73 -2.29 10.71
C GLN A 30 -6.48 -0.93 10.04
N ALA A 31 -7.55 -0.34 9.51
CA ALA A 31 -7.53 1.01 8.99
C ALA A 31 -8.87 1.70 9.22
N GLY A 32 -8.81 2.96 9.64
CA GLY A 32 -9.96 3.82 9.79
C GLY A 32 -9.79 5.13 9.02
N PHE A 33 -10.82 5.95 9.11
CA PHE A 33 -10.82 7.35 8.73
C PHE A 33 -12.00 8.02 9.45
N GLU A 34 -11.70 8.75 10.52
CA GLU A 34 -12.69 9.41 11.36
C GLU A 34 -12.19 10.78 11.84
N GLY A 35 -13.11 11.63 12.31
CA GLY A 35 -12.76 12.93 12.91
C GLY A 35 -12.28 13.99 11.93
N PHE A 36 -12.60 13.83 10.63
CA PHE A 36 -12.33 14.83 9.60
C PHE A 36 -13.31 16.01 9.68
N ILE A 37 -12.92 17.14 9.08
CA ILE A 37 -13.75 18.34 8.99
C ILE A 37 -15.01 18.01 8.18
N ARG A 38 -16.17 18.44 8.69
CA ARG A 38 -17.46 18.29 8.02
C ARG A 38 -18.02 19.63 7.61
N ASP A 39 -18.49 19.69 6.37
CA ASP A 39 -19.23 20.81 5.82
C ASP A 39 -20.55 20.31 5.19
N LYS A 40 -21.28 21.23 4.54
CA LYS A 40 -22.56 20.93 3.88
C LYS A 40 -22.46 19.97 2.69
N TYR A 41 -21.26 19.64 2.22
CA TYR A 41 -21.00 18.71 1.11
C TYR A 41 -20.39 17.38 1.60
N THR A 42 -20.15 17.24 2.90
CA THR A 42 -19.52 16.05 3.46
C THR A 42 -20.56 14.95 3.67
N ALA A 43 -20.64 14.01 2.72
CA ALA A 43 -21.49 12.82 2.82
C ALA A 43 -20.79 11.60 3.42
N LEU A 44 -19.45 11.65 3.52
CA LEU A 44 -18.64 10.53 4.00
C LEU A 44 -18.89 10.31 5.51
N ALA A 45 -19.20 9.07 5.88
CA ALA A 45 -19.31 8.65 7.27
C ALA A 45 -17.91 8.40 7.88
N ASP A 46 -17.81 8.58 9.20
CA ASP A 46 -16.63 8.07 9.92
C ASP A 46 -16.60 6.54 9.82
N THR A 47 -15.40 5.99 9.68
CA THR A 47 -15.20 4.55 9.79
C THR A 47 -13.99 4.23 10.63
N ARG A 48 -14.10 3.19 11.46
CA ARG A 48 -13.00 2.60 12.21
C ARG A 48 -12.40 1.39 11.53
N GLU A 49 -13.06 0.89 10.49
CA GLU A 49 -12.70 -0.34 9.80
C GLU A 49 -12.99 -0.20 8.30
N ARG A 50 -11.95 -0.29 7.47
CA ARG A 50 -12.09 -0.26 6.01
C ARG A 50 -10.92 -0.96 5.32
N ILE A 51 -11.15 -1.37 4.09
CA ILE A 51 -10.08 -1.77 3.17
C ILE A 51 -9.23 -0.53 2.84
N VAL A 52 -7.91 -0.72 2.86
CA VAL A 52 -6.95 0.24 2.29
C VAL A 52 -6.14 -0.50 1.25
N ALA A 53 -6.21 0.00 0.02
CA ALA A 53 -5.40 -0.45 -1.09
C ALA A 53 -4.65 0.74 -1.71
N THR A 54 -3.42 0.52 -2.13
CA THR A 54 -2.56 1.55 -2.69
C THR A 54 -1.56 0.96 -3.67
N GLU A 55 -1.16 1.74 -4.67
CA GLU A 55 0.03 1.48 -5.48
C GLU A 55 1.13 2.45 -5.07
N VAL A 56 2.02 2.01 -4.17
CA VAL A 56 3.07 2.86 -3.62
C VAL A 56 4.10 3.20 -4.69
N THR A 57 4.34 4.50 -4.87
CA THR A 57 5.52 5.03 -5.55
C THR A 57 6.44 5.67 -4.52
N ALA A 58 7.70 5.25 -4.50
CA ALA A 58 8.73 5.76 -3.60
C ALA A 58 9.95 6.21 -4.40
N SER A 59 10.55 7.33 -3.99
CA SER A 59 11.80 7.85 -4.56
C SER A 59 12.67 8.34 -3.41
N TRP A 60 13.92 7.89 -3.31
CA TRP A 60 14.82 8.27 -2.24
C TRP A 60 16.20 8.66 -2.75
N ARG A 61 16.79 9.65 -2.08
CA ARG A 61 18.04 10.29 -2.49
C ARG A 61 19.18 9.89 -1.57
N TYR A 62 20.31 9.50 -2.14
CA TYR A 62 21.54 9.26 -1.41
C TYR A 62 22.31 10.58 -1.18
N PRO A 63 23.09 10.69 -0.09
CA PRO A 63 23.88 11.89 0.21
C PRO A 63 25.22 11.95 -0.57
N PHE A 64 25.42 11.14 -1.60
CA PHE A 64 26.67 11.13 -2.36
C PHE A 64 26.83 12.44 -3.16
N GLU A 65 27.91 13.17 -2.90
CA GLU A 65 28.18 14.46 -3.58
C GLU A 65 29.17 14.31 -4.75
N SER A 66 29.88 13.19 -4.82
CA SER A 66 30.82 12.84 -5.88
C SER A 66 30.97 11.31 -6.04
N LEU A 67 31.58 10.86 -7.14
CA LEU A 67 31.77 9.44 -7.45
C LEU A 67 32.60 8.70 -6.37
N SER A 68 33.56 9.37 -5.73
CA SER A 68 34.38 8.77 -4.66
C SER A 68 33.58 8.43 -3.41
N GLY A 69 32.40 9.02 -3.23
CA GLY A 69 31.50 8.73 -2.12
C GLY A 69 30.60 7.52 -2.35
N ILE A 70 30.58 6.95 -3.56
CA ILE A 70 29.72 5.80 -3.88
C ILE A 70 30.35 4.52 -3.30
N PRO A 71 29.57 3.71 -2.55
CA PRO A 71 30.00 2.41 -2.06
C PRO A 71 30.41 1.48 -3.20
N LEU A 72 31.59 0.86 -3.09
CA LEU A 72 32.14 -0.05 -4.10
C LEU A 72 31.62 -1.49 -3.99
N GLN A 73 30.80 -1.77 -2.98
CA GLN A 73 30.21 -3.08 -2.75
C GLN A 73 29.31 -3.44 -3.94
N PRO A 74 29.50 -4.64 -4.55
CA PRO A 74 28.60 -5.14 -5.56
C PRO A 74 27.15 -5.16 -5.03
N LEU A 75 26.19 -4.90 -5.92
CA LEU A 75 24.75 -4.98 -5.62
C LEU A 75 24.21 -4.01 -4.55
N TYR A 76 25.03 -3.10 -4.03
CA TYR A 76 24.63 -2.15 -2.97
C TYR A 76 23.25 -1.51 -3.19
N PHE A 77 22.98 -0.97 -4.37
CA PHE A 77 21.69 -0.34 -4.69
C PHE A 77 20.53 -1.34 -4.80
N THR A 78 20.80 -2.54 -5.31
CA THR A 78 19.78 -3.60 -5.44
C THR A 78 19.38 -4.13 -4.07
N GLU A 79 20.34 -4.38 -3.19
CA GLU A 79 20.09 -4.78 -1.80
C GLU A 79 19.32 -3.68 -1.06
N LYS A 80 19.74 -2.41 -1.24
CA LYS A 80 19.03 -1.26 -0.66
C LYS A 80 17.59 -1.17 -1.14
N TYR A 81 17.33 -1.39 -2.43
CA TYR A 81 15.98 -1.41 -2.98
C TYR A 81 15.11 -2.50 -2.33
N LEU A 82 15.63 -3.72 -2.18
CA LEU A 82 14.91 -4.82 -1.54
C LEU A 82 14.61 -4.52 -0.07
N ASP A 83 15.58 -3.97 0.65
CA ASP A 83 15.46 -3.60 2.05
C ASP A 83 14.45 -2.45 2.25
N VAL A 84 14.48 -1.42 1.41
CA VAL A 84 13.48 -0.34 1.45
C VAL A 84 12.09 -0.88 1.16
N LYS A 85 11.93 -1.70 0.11
CA LYS A 85 10.64 -2.35 -0.22
C LYS A 85 10.11 -3.15 0.97
N LYS A 86 10.99 -3.88 1.67
CA LYS A 86 10.65 -4.65 2.87
C LYS A 86 10.17 -3.74 4.01
N VAL A 87 10.91 -2.67 4.33
CA VAL A 87 10.52 -1.72 5.40
C VAL A 87 9.17 -1.04 5.09
N LEU A 88 8.93 -0.68 3.82
CA LEU A 88 7.66 -0.12 3.38
C LEU A 88 6.49 -1.10 3.62
N ALA A 89 6.64 -2.36 3.20
CA ALA A 89 5.63 -3.39 3.40
C ALA A 89 5.42 -3.72 4.89
N GLU A 90 6.49 -3.91 5.66
CA GLU A 90 6.42 -4.19 7.10
C GLU A 90 5.74 -3.07 7.87
N THR A 91 5.97 -1.80 7.50
CA THR A 91 5.31 -0.66 8.13
C THR A 91 3.83 -0.58 7.76
N PHE A 92 3.46 -0.95 6.53
CA PHE A 92 2.07 -0.94 6.07
C PHE A 92 1.22 -2.03 6.73
N PHE A 93 1.76 -3.26 6.81
CA PHE A 93 1.06 -4.42 7.36
C PHE A 93 1.17 -4.56 8.88
N GLY A 94 2.33 -4.20 9.45
CA GLY A 94 2.65 -4.48 10.85
C GLY A 94 2.96 -5.96 11.09
N PRO A 95 2.94 -6.41 12.37
CA PRO A 95 3.18 -7.80 12.71
C PRO A 95 2.18 -8.75 12.04
N PRO A 96 2.61 -9.94 11.57
CA PRO A 96 1.70 -10.91 10.96
C PRO A 96 0.56 -11.39 11.88
N ARG A 97 0.71 -11.24 13.19
CA ARG A 97 -0.39 -11.47 14.14
C ARG A 97 -0.87 -10.12 14.63
N GLY A 98 -2.11 -9.75 14.25
CA GLY A 98 -2.78 -8.54 14.69
C GLY A 98 -2.57 -7.30 13.80
N GLY A 99 -1.53 -7.26 12.98
CA GLY A 99 -1.27 -6.12 12.09
C GLY A 99 -1.01 -4.81 12.83
N VAL A 100 -1.12 -3.69 12.11
CA VAL A 100 -1.01 -2.34 12.69
C VAL A 100 -2.16 -1.46 12.24
N TYR A 101 -2.82 -0.82 13.22
CA TYR A 101 -3.91 0.11 12.94
C TYR A 101 -3.39 1.39 12.27
N SER A 102 -4.06 1.83 11.21
CA SER A 102 -3.80 3.09 10.52
C SER A 102 -5.00 4.03 10.65
N PRO A 103 -4.87 5.17 11.36
CA PRO A 103 -5.95 6.15 11.46
C PRO A 103 -6.11 6.99 10.16
N SER A 104 -5.08 7.02 9.32
CA SER A 104 -5.09 7.75 8.04
C SER A 104 -3.94 7.31 7.14
N VAL A 105 -4.12 7.44 5.81
CA VAL A 105 -3.05 7.16 4.83
C VAL A 105 -1.86 8.09 5.06
N GLN A 106 -2.11 9.35 5.45
CA GLN A 106 -1.09 10.33 5.82
C GLN A 106 -0.20 9.81 6.96
N SER A 107 -0.81 9.23 8.00
CA SER A 107 -0.06 8.66 9.13
C SER A 107 0.80 7.50 8.67
N THR A 108 0.24 6.55 7.91
CA THR A 108 1.00 5.41 7.38
C THR A 108 2.16 5.86 6.49
N LEU A 109 1.91 6.81 5.58
CA LEU A 109 2.92 7.36 4.69
C LEU A 109 4.07 7.99 5.48
N TYR A 110 3.77 8.81 6.48
CA TYR A 110 4.79 9.41 7.33
C TYR A 110 5.60 8.35 8.11
N GLN A 111 4.94 7.34 8.69
CA GLN A 111 5.65 6.26 9.40
C GLN A 111 6.55 5.46 8.45
N MET A 112 6.10 5.18 7.23
CA MET A 112 6.90 4.51 6.20
C MET A 112 8.17 5.31 5.89
N ALA A 113 8.02 6.61 5.60
CA ALA A 113 9.15 7.49 5.34
C ALA A 113 10.12 7.56 6.54
N LYS A 114 9.57 7.74 7.74
CA LYS A 114 10.34 7.80 8.99
C LYS A 114 11.12 6.51 9.26
N ASN A 115 10.49 5.34 9.08
CA ASN A 115 11.13 4.05 9.31
C ASN A 115 12.24 3.77 8.29
N VAL A 116 12.03 4.12 7.02
CA VAL A 116 13.08 4.04 6.00
C VAL A 116 14.27 4.91 6.40
N LEU A 117 14.06 6.18 6.74
CA LEU A 117 15.15 7.05 7.16
C LEU A 117 15.81 6.52 8.45
N ASN A 118 15.06 6.08 9.46
CA ASN A 118 15.68 5.55 10.68
C ASN A 118 16.55 4.29 10.42
N ARG A 119 16.12 3.43 9.49
CA ARG A 119 16.82 2.18 9.17
C ARG A 119 18.06 2.40 8.28
N PHE A 120 18.04 3.40 7.40
CA PHE A 120 19.06 3.61 6.39
C PHE A 120 19.72 5.00 6.54
N PRO A 121 20.84 5.09 7.29
CA PRO A 121 21.61 6.33 7.45
C PRO A 121 22.11 6.92 6.11
N ASP A 122 22.34 6.06 5.13
CA ASP A 122 22.78 6.39 3.78
C ASP A 122 21.64 6.88 2.85
N ILE A 123 20.43 7.07 3.37
CA ILE A 123 19.34 7.77 2.68
C ILE A 123 19.13 9.15 3.33
N SER A 124 19.17 10.19 2.49
CA SER A 124 19.06 11.59 2.93
C SER A 124 17.62 12.12 2.92
N SER A 125 16.81 11.66 1.96
CA SER A 125 15.39 11.99 1.85
C SER A 125 14.64 10.89 1.13
N ILE A 126 13.34 10.79 1.39
CA ILE A 126 12.40 9.93 0.68
C ILE A 126 11.11 10.68 0.39
N GLN A 127 10.63 10.56 -0.84
CA GLN A 127 9.31 10.97 -1.30
C GLN A 127 8.46 9.71 -1.50
N LEU A 128 7.21 9.78 -1.04
CA LEU A 128 6.20 8.73 -1.19
C LEU A 128 4.94 9.32 -1.81
N LYS A 129 4.32 8.53 -2.69
CA LYS A 129 2.98 8.75 -3.24
C LYS A 129 2.16 7.47 -3.04
N MET A 130 1.00 7.62 -2.42
CA MET A 130 0.09 6.53 -2.08
C MET A 130 -1.34 6.90 -2.52
N PRO A 131 -1.77 6.51 -3.73
CA PRO A 131 -3.17 6.62 -4.11
C PRO A 131 -4.01 5.68 -3.24
N ASN A 132 -5.15 6.15 -2.75
CA ASN A 132 -6.11 5.34 -2.02
C ASN A 132 -7.08 4.70 -3.00
N LEU A 133 -6.75 3.48 -3.44
CA LEU A 133 -7.59 2.69 -4.33
C LEU A 133 -8.80 2.20 -3.56
N HIS A 134 -9.99 2.62 -3.98
CA HIS A 134 -11.22 2.39 -3.23
C HIS A 134 -11.79 1.00 -3.52
N PHE A 135 -12.15 0.31 -2.45
CA PHE A 135 -12.98 -0.88 -2.45
C PHE A 135 -14.27 -0.51 -1.72
N LEU A 136 -15.32 -0.19 -2.48
CA LEU A 136 -16.58 0.30 -1.93
C LEU A 136 -17.49 -0.88 -1.60
N PRO A 137 -18.09 -0.93 -0.39
CA PRO A 137 -19.00 -2.01 -0.04
C PRO A 137 -20.24 -2.00 -0.94
N VAL A 138 -20.67 -3.17 -1.38
CA VAL A 138 -21.91 -3.33 -2.14
C VAL A 138 -23.05 -3.58 -1.18
N ASN A 139 -24.01 -2.66 -1.18
CA ASN A 139 -25.26 -2.88 -0.45
C ASN A 139 -26.14 -3.87 -1.22
N ILE A 140 -26.04 -5.16 -0.89
CA ILE A 140 -26.92 -6.21 -1.42
C ILE A 140 -28.14 -6.34 -0.50
N SER A 141 -28.92 -5.25 -0.37
CA SER A 141 -30.23 -5.30 0.26
C SER A 141 -31.20 -6.01 -0.69
N SER A 142 -31.37 -7.32 -0.52
CA SER A 142 -32.43 -8.07 -1.21
C SER A 142 -33.79 -7.70 -0.60
N LYS A 143 -34.56 -6.83 -1.25
CA LYS A 143 -36.00 -6.75 -0.94
C LYS A 143 -36.75 -8.02 -1.39
N ASP A 144 -36.16 -8.83 -2.28
CA ASP A 144 -36.85 -9.95 -2.93
C ASP A 144 -36.23 -11.33 -2.70
N ASN A 145 -35.16 -11.48 -1.90
CA ASN A 145 -34.60 -12.82 -1.67
C ASN A 145 -33.83 -12.95 -0.33
N PRO A 146 -34.49 -13.38 0.76
CA PRO A 146 -33.84 -13.60 2.07
C PRO A 146 -32.89 -14.82 2.07
N ALA A 147 -32.78 -15.56 0.96
CA ALA A 147 -31.92 -16.72 0.81
C ALA A 147 -30.51 -16.41 0.27
N ILE A 148 -30.16 -15.13 0.00
CA ILE A 148 -28.74 -14.74 0.03
C ILE A 148 -28.34 -14.74 1.50
N VAL A 149 -28.14 -15.96 2.01
CA VAL A 149 -27.53 -16.22 3.30
C VAL A 149 -26.22 -15.45 3.28
N LYS A 150 -26.05 -14.46 4.17
CA LYS A 150 -24.73 -14.05 4.66
C LYS A 150 -24.08 -15.34 5.12
N GLN A 151 -23.35 -16.01 4.22
CA GLN A 151 -22.81 -17.32 4.50
C GLN A 151 -21.72 -17.08 5.52
N MET A 152 -22.07 -17.24 6.79
CA MET A 152 -21.18 -17.17 7.93
C MET A 152 -20.24 -18.37 7.82
N GLY A 153 -19.27 -18.25 6.92
CA GLY A 153 -18.30 -19.27 6.60
C GLY A 153 -17.37 -19.43 7.79
N ARG A 154 -17.61 -20.48 8.57
CA ARG A 154 -16.66 -20.94 9.58
C ARG A 154 -15.45 -21.52 8.86
N PHE A 155 -14.52 -20.67 8.43
CA PHE A 155 -13.28 -21.10 7.80
C PHE A 155 -12.36 -21.71 8.87
N ARG A 156 -12.46 -23.03 9.05
CA ARG A 156 -11.37 -23.81 9.66
C ARG A 156 -10.27 -23.96 8.61
N MET A 157 -9.23 -23.15 8.72
CA MET A 157 -8.04 -23.24 7.88
C MET A 157 -7.18 -24.42 8.37
N PHE A 158 -7.28 -25.56 7.69
CA PHE A 158 -6.28 -26.63 7.83
C PHE A 158 -4.98 -26.23 7.11
N PRO A 159 -3.81 -26.71 7.56
CA PRO A 159 -2.54 -26.18 7.11
C PRO A 159 -2.15 -26.78 5.75
N TRP A 160 -1.86 -25.89 4.79
CA TRP A 160 -1.21 -26.09 3.49
C TRP A 160 -1.98 -26.83 2.38
N THR A 161 -2.46 -26.07 1.39
CA THR A 161 -2.05 -26.12 -0.03
C THR A 161 -2.90 -25.12 -0.83
N PHE A 162 -2.24 -24.17 -1.50
CA PHE A 162 -2.88 -23.23 -2.42
C PHE A 162 -3.52 -23.99 -3.58
N ARG A 163 -4.83 -23.84 -3.78
CA ARG A 163 -5.51 -24.19 -5.03
C ARG A 163 -6.58 -23.16 -5.34
N ILE A 164 -6.24 -22.22 -6.22
CA ILE A 164 -7.21 -21.29 -6.82
C ILE A 164 -8.05 -22.12 -7.80
N PHE A 165 -9.36 -22.20 -7.56
CA PHE A 165 -10.28 -22.70 -8.59
C PHE A 165 -10.46 -21.60 -9.63
N TYR A 166 -9.87 -21.82 -10.81
CA TYR A 166 -10.20 -21.10 -12.03
C TYR A 166 -11.60 -21.55 -12.45
N VAL A 167 -12.61 -20.71 -12.29
CA VAL A 167 -13.90 -20.92 -12.96
C VAL A 167 -13.84 -20.11 -14.26
N PRO A 168 -13.90 -20.74 -15.45
CA PRO A 168 -13.81 -20.02 -16.70
C PRO A 168 -15.19 -19.37 -16.98
N LEU A 169 -15.34 -18.10 -16.63
CA LEU A 169 -16.47 -17.27 -17.05
C LEU A 169 -16.13 -16.65 -18.42
N TRP A 170 -16.44 -17.38 -19.50
CA TRP A 170 -16.43 -16.85 -20.87
C TRP A 170 -17.82 -16.50 -21.40
N GLU A 171 -18.85 -16.50 -20.55
CA GLU A 171 -20.17 -15.97 -20.90
C GLU A 171 -20.67 -15.07 -19.75
N ILE A 172 -20.53 -13.75 -19.92
CA ILE A 172 -21.49 -12.69 -19.57
C ILE A 172 -20.89 -11.36 -20.06
N PHE A 173 -21.71 -10.60 -20.79
CA PHE A 173 -21.37 -9.45 -21.60
C PHE A 173 -20.79 -8.24 -20.83
N THR A 174 -19.75 -7.66 -21.45
CA THR A 174 -19.41 -6.23 -21.60
C THR A 174 -19.98 -5.21 -20.60
N HIS A 175 -19.12 -4.69 -19.71
CA HIS A 175 -18.86 -3.25 -19.52
C HIS A 175 -17.67 -3.05 -18.55
N GLN A 176 -16.59 -2.43 -19.06
CA GLN A 176 -15.43 -1.86 -18.35
C GLN A 176 -15.22 -2.22 -16.87
N LEU A 177 -14.72 -3.44 -16.60
CA LEU A 177 -14.02 -3.75 -15.36
C LEU A 177 -12.52 -3.53 -15.58
N ASP A 178 -11.91 -2.68 -14.76
CA ASP A 178 -10.47 -2.37 -14.86
C ASP A 178 -9.63 -3.54 -14.31
N TRP A 179 -9.42 -4.53 -15.17
CA TRP A 179 -8.71 -5.78 -14.87
C TRP A 179 -7.24 -5.56 -14.47
N LYS A 180 -6.67 -4.37 -14.71
CA LYS A 180 -5.29 -4.05 -14.31
C LYS A 180 -5.14 -3.96 -12.80
N CYS A 181 -6.12 -3.35 -12.11
CA CYS A 181 -6.08 -3.14 -10.66
C CYS A 181 -6.08 -4.49 -9.90
N LEU A 182 -6.88 -5.45 -10.35
CA LEU A 182 -7.02 -6.77 -9.72
C LEU A 182 -5.77 -7.64 -9.91
N ASN A 183 -5.21 -7.70 -11.13
CA ASN A 183 -4.02 -8.49 -11.39
C ASN A 183 -2.77 -7.97 -10.69
N GLN A 184 -2.66 -6.65 -10.46
CA GLN A 184 -1.49 -6.04 -9.83
C GLN A 184 -1.48 -6.20 -8.29
N LEU A 185 -2.66 -6.40 -7.68
CA LEU A 185 -2.82 -6.61 -6.24
C LEU A 185 -2.67 -8.08 -5.81
N LEU A 186 -2.91 -9.04 -6.70
CA LEU A 186 -2.87 -10.48 -6.39
C LEU A 186 -1.48 -10.99 -5.96
N ASP A 187 -0.39 -10.31 -6.32
CA ASP A 187 0.98 -10.70 -5.97
C ASP A 187 1.34 -10.42 -4.50
N THR A 188 0.55 -9.65 -3.74
CA THR A 188 0.82 -9.39 -2.31
C THR A 188 -0.48 -9.12 -1.53
N ILE A 189 -1.38 -10.10 -1.50
CA ILE A 189 -2.51 -10.12 -0.57
C ILE A 189 -2.12 -10.93 0.67
N LEU A 190 -1.99 -10.27 1.82
CA LEU A 190 -1.93 -10.93 3.12
C LEU A 190 -3.31 -10.80 3.78
N ILE A 191 -4.09 -11.88 3.71
CA ILE A 191 -5.35 -12.00 4.45
C ILE A 191 -5.01 -12.42 5.88
N TYR A 192 -5.20 -11.52 6.84
CA TYR A 192 -5.08 -11.85 8.25
C TYR A 192 -6.45 -12.22 8.83
N SER A 193 -6.53 -13.43 9.38
CA SER A 193 -7.63 -13.89 10.22
C SER A 193 -7.12 -13.93 11.66
N SER A 194 -7.69 -13.08 12.52
CA SER A 194 -7.57 -13.24 13.97
C SER A 194 -8.55 -14.29 14.46
N GLU A 195 -8.27 -14.98 15.56
CA GLU A 195 -9.20 -15.92 16.22
C GLU A 195 -10.48 -15.25 16.77
N TRP A 196 -10.58 -13.92 16.63
CA TRP A 196 -11.83 -13.18 16.74
C TRP A 196 -12.55 -13.25 15.40
N VAL A 197 -13.79 -13.76 15.42
CA VAL A 197 -14.71 -13.70 14.27
C VAL A 197 -14.84 -12.24 13.86
N LEU A 198 -14.09 -11.82 12.85
CA LEU A 198 -14.25 -10.51 12.21
C LEU A 198 -15.58 -10.57 11.46
N GLN A 199 -16.58 -9.91 12.01
CA GLN A 199 -17.87 -9.75 11.36
C GLN A 199 -17.74 -8.55 10.41
N PHE A 200 -17.60 -8.83 9.12
CA PHE A 200 -17.76 -7.78 8.11
C PHE A 200 -19.25 -7.53 7.92
N ASP A 201 -19.67 -6.27 7.97
CA ASP A 201 -21.06 -5.92 7.66
C ASP A 201 -21.37 -6.19 6.18
N ASP A 202 -20.34 -6.08 5.33
CA ASP A 202 -20.36 -6.29 3.88
C ASP A 202 -19.33 -7.35 3.44
N ASP A 203 -19.81 -8.38 2.73
CA ASP A 203 -18.99 -9.48 2.20
C ASP A 203 -18.48 -9.21 0.77
N VAL A 204 -19.01 -8.18 0.10
CA VAL A 204 -18.76 -7.89 -1.33
C VAL A 204 -18.36 -6.42 -1.50
N TYR A 205 -17.25 -6.21 -2.21
CA TYR A 205 -16.70 -4.88 -2.49
C TYR A 205 -16.49 -4.68 -3.99
N LEU A 206 -16.75 -3.46 -4.47
CA LEU A 206 -16.43 -3.02 -5.83
C LEU A 206 -15.09 -2.30 -5.84
N PRO A 207 -14.09 -2.81 -6.57
CA PRO A 207 -12.85 -2.08 -6.81
C PRO A 207 -13.11 -0.94 -7.79
N THR A 208 -12.66 0.26 -7.47
CA THR A 208 -12.71 1.41 -8.37
C THR A 208 -11.32 2.00 -8.54
N SER A 209 -10.84 2.12 -9.78
CA SER A 209 -9.57 2.79 -10.08
C SER A 209 -9.70 4.31 -10.05
N GLU A 210 -10.87 4.87 -10.36
CA GLU A 210 -11.11 6.31 -10.38
C GLU A 210 -12.53 6.66 -9.85
N PRO A 211 -12.72 7.85 -9.23
CA PRO A 211 -11.66 8.73 -8.74
C PRO A 211 -10.95 8.13 -7.52
N HIS A 212 -9.63 8.31 -7.41
CA HIS A 212 -8.88 7.95 -6.20
C HIS A 212 -8.29 9.18 -5.50
N GLY A 213 -8.32 9.19 -4.17
CA GLY A 213 -7.54 10.18 -3.40
C GLY A 213 -6.04 9.91 -3.58
N SER A 214 -5.21 10.95 -3.70
CA SER A 214 -3.74 10.78 -3.75
C SER A 214 -3.08 11.51 -2.60
N ILE A 215 -2.28 10.79 -1.81
CA ILE A 215 -1.56 11.33 -0.67
C ILE A 215 -0.07 11.26 -1.00
N GLU A 216 0.63 12.38 -0.84
CA GLU A 216 2.06 12.50 -1.10
C GLU A 216 2.77 13.17 0.07
N ALA A 217 4.00 12.75 0.36
CA ALA A 217 4.89 13.51 1.22
C ALA A 217 6.36 13.27 0.90
N THR A 218 7.19 14.27 1.22
CA THR A 218 8.64 14.16 1.20
C THR A 218 9.16 14.40 2.61
N VAL A 219 9.94 13.45 3.13
CA VAL A 219 10.62 13.56 4.42
C VAL A 219 12.12 13.56 4.16
N SER A 220 12.82 14.52 4.74
CA SER A 220 14.27 14.66 4.63
C SER A 220 14.89 14.75 6.01
N ARG A 221 16.17 14.34 6.10
CA ARG A 221 16.98 14.65 7.28
C ARG A 221 17.28 16.14 7.29
N ILE A 222 17.18 16.74 8.46
CA ILE A 222 17.72 18.08 8.68
C ILE A 222 19.23 17.97 8.50
N ARG A 223 19.78 18.58 7.45
CA ARG A 223 21.23 18.79 7.35
C ARG A 223 21.60 19.70 8.52
N ALA A 224 22.39 19.19 9.47
CA ALA A 224 23.11 20.08 10.36
C ALA A 224 23.96 20.98 9.45
N LYS A 225 23.78 22.30 9.55
CA LYS A 225 24.77 23.24 9.00
C LYS A 225 26.07 22.93 9.76
N MET A 226 27.00 22.24 9.08
CA MET A 226 28.40 22.29 9.49
C MET A 226 28.96 23.67 9.20
#